data_AF-A0A6F8UZY6-F1
#
_entry.id   AF-A0A6F8UZY6-F1
#
_cell.length_a   1.000
_cell.length_b   1.000
_cell.length_c   1.000
_cell.angle_alpha   90.00
_cell.angle_beta   90.00
_cell.angle_gamma   90.00
#
_symmetry.space_group_name_H-M   'P 1'
#
loop_
_entity.id
_entity.type
_entity.pdbx_description
1 polymer ?
#
loop_
_entity_poly.entity_id
_entity_poly.type
_entity_poly.pdbx_seq_one_letter_code
_entity_poly.pdbx_strand_id
1 'polypeptide(L)'
;MERFLGGSPLSVLVRLIFISLLVGAAMAFLGLSPQSLYEAAARFLRSITGLGFGAVREVGQWVIAGALIVVPLWLLMRLFAARK
;
A
#
# COMPACT_ATOMS: atom_id res chain seq x y z
N MET A 1 6.23 -16.51 34.26
CA MET A 1 6.09 -17.02 32.88
C MET A 1 4.78 -17.81 32.76
N GLU A 2 3.66 -17.18 33.09
CA GLU A 2 2.31 -17.80 33.13
C GLU A 2 1.29 -16.87 32.46
N ARG A 3 1.69 -16.29 31.32
CA ARG A 3 0.85 -15.33 30.58
C ARG A 3 1.02 -15.38 29.06
N PHE A 4 1.72 -16.40 28.57
CA PHE A 4 1.98 -16.61 27.13
C PHE A 4 0.99 -17.59 26.46
N LEU A 5 0.02 -18.11 27.22
CA LEU A 5 -0.96 -19.08 26.75
C LEU A 5 -2.37 -18.62 27.15
N GLY A 6 -2.80 -17.49 26.59
CA GLY A 6 -4.20 -17.07 26.57
C GLY A 6 -5.05 -17.98 25.67
N GLY A 7 -5.02 -19.28 25.93
CA GLY A 7 -5.53 -20.36 25.08
C GLY A 7 -4.38 -21.26 24.61
N SER A 8 -4.58 -22.58 24.64
CA SER A 8 -3.58 -23.53 24.13
C SER A 8 -3.22 -23.16 22.67
N PRO A 9 -1.97 -23.37 22.21
CA PRO A 9 -1.60 -23.16 20.80
C PRO A 9 -2.53 -23.95 19.87
N LEU A 10 -3.06 -25.07 20.37
CA LEU A 10 -4.08 -25.88 19.73
C LEU A 10 -5.41 -25.11 19.53
N SER A 11 -5.86 -24.30 20.49
CA SER A 11 -7.05 -23.46 20.33
C SER A 11 -6.86 -22.38 19.24
N VAL A 12 -5.65 -21.82 19.12
CA VAL A 12 -5.33 -20.86 18.06
C VAL A 12 -5.34 -21.56 16.70
N LEU A 13 -4.74 -22.75 16.60
CA LEU A 13 -4.74 -23.54 15.37
C LEU A 13 -6.17 -23.87 14.90
N VAL A 14 -7.02 -24.35 15.82
CA VAL A 14 -8.42 -24.66 15.52
C VAL A 14 -9.17 -23.40 15.07
N ARG A 15 -8.98 -22.27 15.76
CA ARG A 15 -9.60 -21.00 15.39
C ARG A 15 -9.10 -20.51 14.02
N LEU A 16 -7.82 -20.70 13.71
CA LEU A 16 -7.24 -20.32 12.42
C LEU A 16 -7.81 -21.19 11.28
N ILE A 17 -7.93 -22.50 11.50
CA ILE A 17 -8.55 -23.43 10.54
C ILE A 17 -10.02 -23.03 10.31
N PHE A 18 -10.77 -22.77 11.38
CA PHE A 18 -12.18 -22.38 11.27
C PHE A 18 -12.36 -21.05 10.54
N ILE A 19 -11.54 -20.05 10.85
CA ILE A 19 -11.56 -18.75 10.15
C ILE A 19 -11.16 -18.93 8.68
N SER A 20 -10.14 -19.73 8.37
CA SER A 20 -9.73 -20.02 6.99
C SER A 20 -10.84 -20.69 6.19
N LEU A 21 -11.55 -21.66 6.78
CA LEU A 21 -12.71 -22.32 6.18
C LEU A 21 -13.86 -21.34 5.93
N LEU A 22 -14.15 -20.47 6.91
CA LEU A 22 -15.20 -19.46 6.80
C LEU A 22 -14.89 -18.45 5.69
N VAL A 23 -13.64 -17.97 5.63
CA VAL A 23 -13.17 -17.05 4.58
C VAL A 23 -13.16 -17.76 3.22
N GLY A 24 -12.72 -19.02 3.16
CA GLY A 24 -12.78 -19.86 1.96
C GLY A 24 -14.19 -20.05 1.42
N ALA A 25 -15.15 -20.34 2.30
CA ALA A 25 -16.55 -20.44 1.95
C ALA A 25 -17.11 -19.10 1.49
N ALA A 26 -16.81 -18.00 2.19
CA ALA A 26 -17.22 -16.66 1.79
C ALA A 26 -16.67 -16.27 0.40
N MET A 27 -15.41 -16.59 0.11
CA MET A 27 -14.83 -16.42 -1.23
C MET A 27 -15.59 -17.25 -2.28
N ALA A 28 -15.90 -18.51 -1.98
CA ALA A 28 -16.69 -19.35 -2.89
C ALA A 28 -18.12 -18.82 -3.13
N PHE A 29 -18.78 -18.28 -2.09
CA PHE A 29 -20.09 -17.64 -2.21
C PHE A 29 -20.05 -16.37 -3.06
N LEU A 30 -18.95 -15.61 -3.01
CA LEU A 30 -18.71 -14.44 -3.86
C LEU A 30 -18.25 -14.82 -5.28
N GLY A 31 -18.10 -16.11 -5.59
CA GLY A 31 -17.55 -16.60 -6.86
C GLY A 31 -16.05 -16.33 -7.04
N LEU A 32 -15.36 -15.92 -5.96
CA LEU A 32 -13.92 -15.66 -5.95
C LEU A 32 -13.18 -16.99 -5.79
N SER A 33 -12.62 -17.49 -6.89
CA SER A 33 -11.71 -18.63 -6.85
C SER A 33 -10.31 -18.19 -6.42
N PRO A 34 -9.49 -19.06 -5.79
CA PRO A 34 -8.11 -18.74 -5.41
C PRO A 34 -7.27 -18.20 -6.58
N GLN A 35 -7.52 -18.72 -7.79
CA GLN A 35 -6.88 -18.25 -9.02
C GLN A 35 -7.34 -16.84 -9.42
N SER A 36 -8.64 -16.55 -9.33
CA SER A 36 -9.18 -15.23 -9.68
C SER A 36 -8.67 -14.11 -8.77
N LEU A 37 -8.40 -14.38 -7.49
CA LEU A 37 -7.81 -13.42 -6.55
C LEU A 37 -6.36 -13.11 -6.91
N TYR A 38 -5.58 -14.13 -7.23
CA TYR A 38 -4.20 -13.95 -7.68
C TYR A 38 -4.15 -13.19 -9.01
N GLU A 39 -5.03 -13.52 -9.95
CA GLU A 39 -5.14 -12.80 -11.21
C GLU A 39 -5.62 -11.36 -11.03
N ALA A 40 -6.58 -11.11 -10.14
CA ALA A 40 -7.04 -9.76 -9.83
C ALA A 40 -5.91 -8.92 -9.21
N ALA A 41 -5.17 -9.46 -8.25
CA ALA A 41 -4.01 -8.79 -7.66
C ALA A 41 -2.90 -8.54 -8.70
N ALA A 42 -2.61 -9.54 -9.55
CA ALA A 42 -1.63 -9.40 -10.62
C ALA A 42 -2.06 -8.37 -11.69
N ARG A 43 -3.34 -8.33 -12.06
CA ARG A 43 -3.92 -7.31 -12.95
C ARG A 43 -3.87 -5.92 -12.31
N PHE A 44 -4.19 -5.81 -11.03
CA PHE A 44 -4.08 -4.55 -10.28
C PHE A 44 -2.64 -4.03 -10.28
N LEU A 45 -1.68 -4.90 -9.98
CA LEU A 45 -0.26 -4.54 -9.94
C LEU A 45 0.26 -4.14 -11.34
N ARG A 46 -0.14 -4.85 -12.40
CA ARG A 46 0.19 -4.49 -13.79
C ARG A 46 -0.50 -3.19 -14.25
N SER A 47 -1.71 -2.92 -13.79
CA SER A 47 -2.41 -1.67 -14.09
C SER A 47 -1.72 -0.47 -13.41
N ILE A 48 -1.24 -0.64 -12.18
CA ILE A 48 -0.48 0.37 -11.46
C ILE A 48 0.88 0.62 -12.12
N THR A 49 1.58 -0.42 -12.55
CA THR A 49 2.91 -0.25 -13.19
C THR A 49 2.80 0.22 -14.64
N GLY A 50 1.78 -0.21 -15.39
CA GLY A 50 1.50 0.21 -16.76
C GLY A 50 1.02 1.66 -16.87
N LEU A 51 0.19 2.12 -15.91
CA LEU A 51 -0.17 3.54 -15.78
C LEU A 51 0.94 4.35 -15.09
N GLY A 52 1.75 3.70 -14.26
CA GLY A 52 2.79 4.31 -13.44
C GLY A 52 3.82 5.08 -14.23
N PHE A 53 4.33 4.57 -15.36
CA PHE A 53 5.32 5.32 -16.14
C PHE A 53 4.78 6.62 -16.76
N GLY A 54 3.49 6.65 -17.12
CA GLY A 54 2.82 7.87 -17.62
C GLY A 54 2.47 8.83 -16.49
N ALA A 55 1.82 8.33 -15.44
CA ALA A 55 1.43 9.11 -14.27
C ALA A 55 2.64 9.66 -13.49
N VAL A 56 3.73 8.90 -13.37
CA VAL A 56 4.98 9.36 -12.73
C VAL A 56 5.62 10.49 -13.53
N ARG A 57 5.51 10.48 -14.87
CA ARG A 57 6.01 11.59 -15.70
C ARG A 57 5.21 12.87 -15.47
N GLU A 58 3.89 12.74 -15.41
CA GLU A 58 2.98 13.86 -15.17
C GLU A 58 3.18 14.43 -13.77
N VAL A 59 3.17 13.59 -12.73
CA VAL A 59 3.49 13.99 -11.35
C VAL A 59 4.89 14.59 -11.25
N GLY A 60 5.87 14.03 -11.95
CA GLY A 60 7.22 14.58 -12.03
C GLY A 60 7.26 15.98 -12.64
N GLN A 61 6.47 16.25 -13.69
CA GLN A 61 6.33 17.60 -14.26
C GLN A 61 5.72 18.58 -13.26
N TRP A 62 4.67 18.20 -12.54
CA TRP A 62 4.07 19.05 -11.49
C TRP A 62 5.05 19.33 -10.34
N VAL A 63 5.83 18.33 -9.92
CA VAL A 63 6.87 18.48 -8.89
C VAL A 63 7.98 19.42 -9.37
N ILE A 64 8.46 19.27 -10.61
CA ILE A 64 9.49 20.16 -11.19
C ILE A 64 8.95 21.58 -11.33
N ALA A 65 7.70 21.76 -11.79
CA ALA A 65 7.07 23.07 -11.90
C ALA A 65 6.95 23.76 -10.53
N GLY A 66 6.54 23.04 -9.49
CA GLY A 66 6.52 23.56 -8.13
C GLY A 66 7.92 23.89 -7.61
N ALA A 67 8.89 23.00 -7.84
CA ALA A 67 10.29 23.21 -7.45
C ALA A 67 10.90 24.46 -8.11
N LEU A 68 10.54 24.73 -9.37
CA LEU A 68 11.02 25.92 -10.10
C LEU A 68 10.62 27.23 -9.40
N ILE A 69 9.49 27.25 -8.68
CA ILE A 69 9.01 28.41 -7.94
C ILE A 69 9.55 28.41 -6.50
N VAL A 70 9.45 27.27 -5.81
CA VAL A 70 9.78 27.17 -4.38
C VAL A 70 11.29 27.30 -4.12
N VAL A 71 12.14 26.74 -4.99
CA VAL A 71 13.60 26.77 -4.82
C VAL A 71 14.15 28.20 -4.81
N PRO A 72 13.88 29.06 -5.81
CA PRO A 72 14.38 30.44 -5.78
C PRO A 72 13.76 31.26 -4.65
N LEU A 73 12.47 31.04 -4.33
CA LEU A 73 11.83 31.73 -3.22
C LEU A 73 12.50 31.37 -1.88
N TRP A 74 12.78 30.09 -1.66
CA TRP A 74 13.52 29.60 -0.51
C TRP A 74 14.93 30.17 -0.44
N LEU A 75 15.64 30.22 -1.57
CA LEU A 75 16.99 30.77 -1.64
C LEU A 75 17.02 32.26 -1.30
N LEU A 76 16.07 33.05 -1.80
CA LEU A 76 15.91 34.46 -1.47
C LEU A 76 15.64 34.64 0.03
N MET A 77 14.66 33.92 0.58
CA MET A 77 14.34 33.97 2.01
C MET A 77 15.55 33.59 2.86
N ARG A 78 16.29 32.56 2.46
CA ARG A 78 17.52 32.11 3.12
C ARG A 78 18.61 33.20 3.10
N LEU A 79 18.80 33.87 1.98
CA LEU A 79 19.82 34.92 1.83
C LEU A 79 19.50 36.16 2.68
N PHE A 80 18.22 36.52 2.80
CA PHE A 80 17.77 37.61 3.66
C PHE A 80 17.84 37.24 5.15
N ALA A 81 17.49 36.01 5.52
CA ALA A 81 17.62 35.51 6.89
C ALA A 81 19.08 35.42 7.36
N ALA A 82 20.02 35.10 6.46
CA ALA A 82 21.44 35.00 6.78
C ALA A 82 22.15 36.36 6.95
N ARG A 83 21.49 37.48 6.62
CA ARG A 83 22.05 38.84 6.73
C ARG A 83 21.66 39.59 8.01
N LYS A 84 20.98 38.94 8.96
CA LYS A 84 20.68 39.47 10.29
C LYS A 84 21.48 38.70 11.34
#